data_AF-A0A7Z9T274-F1
#
_entry.id   AF-A0A7Z9T274-F1
#
_cell.length_a   1.000
_cell.length_b   1.000
_cell.length_c   1.000
_cell.angle_alpha   90.00
_cell.angle_beta   90.00
_cell.angle_gamma   90.00
#
_symmetry.space_group_name_H-M   'P 1'
#
loop_
_entity.id
_entity.type
_entity.pdbx_description
1 polymer ?
#
loop_
_entity_poly.entity_id
_entity_poly.type
_entity_poly.pdbx_seq_one_letter_code
_entity_poly.pdbx_strand_id
1 'polypeptide(L)'
;TDLYLYDLKSNEILRITNTPDSENYPAWSHTTNTLAYTADRNGVWNLYLYDLDSGSSRAISNVLTGIFQLSWSNDDQNLIFSGYSDIGWDIYSLTNPLDMESVDVKASNFALKGDETDDSEQESNDKRKKRKHRGLDESEFTRWIFASEYSHYNDEVDSTSGLGEEPLALDDYMEEGGDYLIHPYKTRFSLDLVNGQASFSNVFGYMGTTLFAFSDILGDHRIFLGTEMVISPENSDYFFQYDYLRKRTDYSFSFYHTANFFGSQYQFLRLRHYALDLSLARPFSRFQRIELGISTHTINHRLYNLAGFDEYEIGEDISLKALTYRLNWIYDNSVWGFTGPGDGFRANLQYFQSLNAYGNKLDFKTVMLDARRYFRLSRIYTFTLRVMAGQSFGTDAQKFFLGGVDNWIFGVGETNGVTDESTRFNPDEYLFESDQEDYLKNLYFSIFALPVRGTRFLERAGTSLFLTNFEFRFPFVNYLALGFPLKIIFGNIRGVMFVDAGAAWDGDFNYSYVNPNTGREEFDDIIVDYGVGIRINLGYFILRLDTAWDYTMRGSSRPQYYLSLGTDL
;
A
#
# COMPACT_ATOMS: atom_id res chain seq x y z
N THR A 1 26.68 24.14 7.17
CA THR A 1 25.30 24.73 7.21
C THR A 1 25.24 25.66 8.38
N ASP A 2 24.57 26.82 8.26
CA ASP A 2 24.50 27.80 9.36
C ASP A 2 23.07 28.06 9.84
N LEU A 3 22.95 28.60 11.06
CA LEU A 3 21.69 29.01 11.67
C LEU A 3 21.43 30.50 11.41
N TYR A 4 20.19 30.80 11.04
CA TYR A 4 19.69 32.16 10.85
C TYR A 4 18.42 32.39 11.67
N LEU A 5 18.31 33.59 12.23
CA LEU A 5 17.13 34.09 12.92
C LEU A 5 16.41 35.09 12.02
N TYR A 6 15.11 34.89 11.82
CA TYR A 6 14.26 35.81 11.05
C TYR A 6 13.22 36.45 11.96
N ASP A 7 13.24 37.78 12.05
CA ASP A 7 12.25 38.55 12.81
C ASP A 7 11.04 38.90 11.92
N LEU A 8 9.86 38.39 12.29
CA LEU A 8 8.62 38.58 11.52
C LEU A 8 8.06 40.01 11.57
N LYS A 9 8.44 40.82 12.55
CA LYS A 9 7.97 42.21 12.70
C LYS A 9 8.84 43.16 11.91
N SER A 10 10.16 43.00 11.95
CA SER A 10 11.10 43.86 11.23
C SER A 10 11.41 43.37 9.81
N ASN A 11 11.10 42.11 9.47
CA ASN A 11 11.53 41.43 8.25
C ASN A 11 13.07 41.36 8.10
N GLU A 12 13.81 41.38 9.21
CA GLU A 12 15.27 41.30 9.20
C GLU A 12 15.76 39.86 9.43
N ILE A 13 16.86 39.51 8.77
CA ILE A 13 17.57 38.23 8.93
C ILE A 13 18.88 38.48 9.66
N LEU A 14 19.09 37.79 10.79
CA LEU A 14 20.33 37.77 11.55
C LEU A 14 20.99 36.40 11.43
N ARG A 15 22.28 36.39 11.05
CA ARG A 15 23.08 35.15 11.04
C ARG A 15 23.57 34.84 12.46
N ILE A 16 23.25 33.66 12.97
CA ILE A 16 23.58 33.23 14.34
C ILE A 16 24.91 32.48 14.37
N THR A 17 25.14 31.57 13.42
CA THR A 17 26.42 30.86 13.27
C THR A 17 27.12 31.25 11.97
N ASN A 18 28.44 31.33 12.02
CA ASN A 18 29.32 31.56 10.87
C ASN A 18 30.60 30.75 11.10
N THR A 19 30.48 29.43 11.00
CA THR A 19 31.57 28.50 11.26
C THR A 19 31.79 27.61 10.02
N PRO A 20 32.94 26.95 9.88
CA PRO A 20 33.12 25.95 8.83
C PRO A 20 32.32 24.66 9.09
N ASP A 21 31.73 24.52 10.28
CA ASP A 21 31.03 23.34 10.72
C ASP A 21 29.58 23.32 10.19
N SER A 22 28.92 22.18 10.32
CA SER A 22 27.51 22.06 10.02
C SER A 22 26.70 22.19 11.31
N GLU A 23 25.74 23.10 11.33
CA GLU A 23 24.80 23.31 12.42
C GLU A 23 23.37 22.95 12.01
N ASN A 24 22.62 22.31 12.92
CA ASN A 24 21.27 21.78 12.69
C ASN A 24 20.42 21.77 13.97
N TYR A 25 19.13 21.44 13.81
CA TYR A 25 18.12 21.23 14.86
C TYR A 25 18.02 22.36 15.92
N PRO A 26 17.85 23.63 15.52
CA PRO A 26 17.68 24.72 16.46
C PRO A 26 16.38 24.59 17.27
N ALA A 27 16.45 24.76 18.59
CA ALA A 27 15.32 24.71 19.51
C ALA A 27 15.45 25.78 20.62
N TRP A 28 14.42 26.62 20.73
CA TRP A 28 14.37 27.73 21.68
C TRP A 28 14.08 27.27 23.10
N SER A 29 14.84 27.80 24.06
CA SER A 29 14.48 27.81 25.48
C SER A 29 13.19 28.61 25.70
N HIS A 30 12.34 28.18 26.64
CA HIS A 30 11.08 28.83 26.98
C HIS A 30 11.23 29.90 28.09
N THR A 31 12.30 29.82 28.87
CA THR A 31 12.54 30.62 30.08
C THR A 31 13.70 31.60 29.92
N THR A 32 14.62 31.34 28.98
CA THR A 32 15.80 32.18 28.72
C THR A 32 15.94 32.52 27.24
N ASN A 33 16.71 33.57 26.93
CA ASN A 33 17.02 33.97 25.55
C ASN A 33 18.14 33.09 24.96
N THR A 34 17.94 31.77 24.98
CA THR A 34 18.94 30.77 24.62
C THR A 34 18.39 29.83 23.54
N LEU A 35 19.22 29.52 22.56
CA LEU A 35 18.95 28.56 21.51
C LEU A 35 19.82 27.31 21.69
N ALA A 36 19.21 26.16 21.86
CA ALA A 36 19.91 24.88 21.71
C ALA A 36 20.03 24.51 20.24
N TYR A 37 21.16 23.95 19.84
CA TYR A 37 21.37 23.44 18.50
C TYR A 37 22.45 22.36 18.50
N THR A 38 22.58 21.63 17.41
CA THR A 38 23.63 20.61 17.27
C THR A 38 24.65 21.02 16.23
N ALA A 39 25.93 20.75 16.47
CA ALA A 39 27.00 20.99 15.49
C ALA A 39 28.04 19.86 15.47
N ASP A 40 28.65 19.62 14.31
CA ASP A 40 29.61 18.55 14.06
C ASP A 40 31.08 19.01 14.13
N ARG A 41 31.40 20.01 14.96
CA ARG A 41 32.75 20.63 15.05
C ARG A 41 33.92 19.66 15.26
N ASN A 42 33.66 18.48 15.79
CA ASN A 42 34.66 17.42 15.99
C ASN A 42 34.44 16.19 15.09
N GLY A 43 33.61 16.31 14.05
CA GLY A 43 33.12 15.22 13.20
C GLY A 43 31.91 14.46 13.78
N VAL A 44 31.39 14.86 14.94
CA VAL A 44 30.21 14.24 15.57
C VAL A 44 29.24 15.31 16.07
N TRP A 45 27.94 15.12 15.79
CA TRP A 45 26.87 16.03 16.18
C TRP A 45 26.73 16.17 17.69
N ASN A 46 27.27 17.25 18.25
CA ASN A 46 27.19 17.56 19.68
C ASN A 46 26.23 18.71 19.95
N LEU A 47 25.72 18.78 21.18
CA LEU A 47 24.77 19.77 21.63
C LEU A 47 25.48 21.04 22.11
N TYR A 48 25.00 22.18 21.60
CA TYR A 48 25.48 23.52 21.90
C TYR A 48 24.32 24.39 22.38
N LEU A 49 24.64 25.33 23.26
CA LEU A 49 23.75 26.40 23.69
C LEU A 49 24.32 27.73 23.20
N TYR A 50 23.51 28.45 22.44
CA TYR A 50 23.77 29.81 21.98
C TYR A 50 22.97 30.80 22.82
N ASP A 51 23.65 31.70 23.51
CA ASP A 51 23.03 32.79 24.26
C ASP A 51 22.94 34.03 23.34
N LEU A 52 21.73 34.53 23.11
CA LEU A 52 21.50 35.66 22.20
C LEU A 52 21.82 37.02 22.82
N ASP A 53 21.85 37.11 24.15
CA ASP A 53 22.18 38.36 24.83
C ASP A 53 23.70 38.59 24.81
N SER A 54 24.49 37.51 24.95
CA SER A 54 25.95 37.57 24.88
C SER A 54 26.55 37.31 23.50
N GLY A 55 25.78 36.68 22.59
CA GLY A 55 26.25 36.24 21.27
C GLY A 55 27.25 35.07 21.33
N SER A 56 27.32 34.35 22.45
CA SER A 56 28.30 33.28 22.66
C SER A 56 27.65 31.89 22.58
N SER A 57 28.40 30.94 22.01
CA SER A 57 28.03 29.52 21.99
C SER A 57 28.93 28.69 22.90
N ARG A 58 28.36 27.72 23.60
CA ARG A 58 29.09 26.75 24.43
C ARG A 58 28.58 25.33 24.19
N ALA A 59 29.49 24.35 24.13
CA ALA A 59 29.13 22.94 24.02
C ALA A 59 28.74 22.38 25.39
N ILE A 60 27.70 21.55 25.44
CA ILE A 60 27.27 20.88 26.69
C ILE A 60 27.27 19.36 26.58
N SER A 61 27.72 18.81 25.45
CA SER A 61 27.90 17.37 25.26
C SER A 61 29.19 17.04 24.52
N ASN A 62 29.65 15.81 24.72
CA ASN A 62 30.70 15.18 23.91
C ASN A 62 30.35 13.69 23.71
N VAL A 63 29.43 13.41 22.79
CA VAL A 63 28.94 12.05 22.49
C VAL A 63 29.69 11.42 21.32
N LEU A 64 29.59 10.09 21.18
CA LEU A 64 30.27 9.33 20.13
C LEU A 64 29.45 9.18 18.84
N THR A 65 28.12 9.22 18.93
CA THR A 65 27.21 8.79 17.84
C THR A 65 26.28 9.89 17.33
N GLY A 66 26.27 11.04 18.00
CA GLY A 66 25.48 12.21 17.60
C GLY A 66 24.17 12.39 18.36
N ILE A 67 23.76 13.65 18.49
CA ILE A 67 22.49 14.12 19.06
C ILE A 67 21.65 14.77 17.96
N PHE A 68 20.36 14.48 17.90
CA PHE A 68 19.45 14.94 16.84
C PHE A 68 18.06 15.33 17.39
N GLN A 69 17.30 16.13 16.65
CA GLN A 69 15.88 16.44 16.91
C GLN A 69 15.57 16.89 18.35
N LEU A 70 16.08 18.07 18.70
CA LEU A 70 15.95 18.63 20.05
C LEU A 70 14.51 19.08 20.39
N SER A 71 14.10 18.90 21.64
CA SER A 71 12.85 19.44 22.19
C SER A 71 12.97 19.75 23.68
N TRP A 72 12.64 20.98 24.06
CA TRP A 72 12.63 21.44 25.45
C TRP A 72 11.34 21.05 26.18
N SER A 73 11.42 20.82 27.49
CA SER A 73 10.26 20.87 28.37
C SER A 73 9.80 22.33 28.57
N ASN A 74 8.51 22.54 28.87
CA ASN A 74 7.95 23.90 29.02
C ASN A 74 8.64 24.76 30.11
N ASP A 75 9.33 24.11 31.06
CA ASP A 75 10.07 24.72 32.16
C ASP A 75 11.60 24.71 31.96
N ASP A 76 12.07 24.25 30.80
CA ASP A 76 13.47 24.04 30.41
C ASP A 76 14.32 23.15 31.35
N GLN A 77 13.69 22.45 32.30
CA GLN A 77 14.40 21.51 33.17
C GLN A 77 14.81 20.23 32.45
N ASN A 78 14.26 19.94 31.27
CA ASN A 78 14.65 18.80 30.48
C ASN A 78 14.77 19.16 28.99
N LEU A 79 15.77 18.58 28.33
CA LEU A 79 15.90 18.57 26.88
C LEU A 79 15.86 17.12 26.38
N ILE A 80 14.88 16.82 25.54
CA ILE A 80 14.68 15.52 24.91
C ILE A 80 15.32 15.54 23.52
N PHE A 81 15.99 14.45 23.14
CA PHE A 81 16.62 14.31 21.82
C PHE A 81 16.67 12.85 21.38
N SER A 82 16.83 12.63 20.08
CA SER A 82 17.12 11.31 19.53
C SER A 82 18.63 11.10 19.40
N GLY A 83 19.08 9.89 19.71
CA GLY A 83 20.48 9.49 19.62
C GLY A 83 20.60 8.02 19.25
N TYR A 84 21.73 7.63 18.67
CA TYR A 84 22.00 6.24 18.35
C TYR A 84 22.91 5.62 19.42
N SER A 85 22.50 4.53 20.04
CA SER A 85 23.35 3.78 20.98
C SER A 85 23.11 2.28 20.82
N ASP A 86 24.16 1.48 21.05
CA ASP A 86 24.18 0.02 20.92
C ASP A 86 23.67 -0.50 19.57
N ILE A 87 22.36 -0.78 19.48
CA ILE A 87 21.72 -1.48 18.37
C ILE A 87 20.66 -0.64 17.64
N GLY A 88 20.45 0.62 18.02
CA GLY A 88 19.42 1.43 17.38
C GLY A 88 19.29 2.87 17.85
N TRP A 89 18.31 3.54 17.25
CA TRP A 89 17.85 4.88 17.61
C TRP A 89 16.95 4.83 18.85
N ASP A 90 17.23 5.69 19.82
CA ASP A 90 16.43 5.83 21.04
C ASP A 90 16.24 7.31 21.40
N ILE A 91 15.35 7.57 22.36
CA ILE A 91 15.02 8.90 22.87
C ILE A 91 15.65 9.08 24.25
N TYR A 92 16.47 10.11 24.38
CA TYR A 92 17.19 10.45 25.60
C TYR A 92 16.66 11.75 26.18
N SER A 93 16.85 11.92 27.50
CA SER A 93 16.50 13.13 28.22
C SER A 93 17.74 13.64 28.97
N LEU A 94 18.01 14.93 28.83
CA LEU A 94 19.07 15.66 29.54
C LEU A 94 18.44 16.63 30.54
N THR A 95 18.77 16.49 31.82
CA THR A 95 18.20 17.30 32.90
C THR A 95 19.05 18.55 33.15
N ASN A 96 18.37 19.70 33.34
CA ASN A 96 18.93 21.03 33.58
C ASN A 96 20.07 21.42 32.61
N PRO A 97 19.86 21.32 31.28
CA PRO A 97 20.90 21.61 30.29
C PRO A 97 21.43 23.05 30.36
N LEU A 98 20.61 24.03 30.78
CA LEU A 98 21.00 25.43 30.94
C LEU A 98 22.07 25.63 32.04
N ASP A 99 22.08 24.76 33.06
CA ASP A 99 23.03 24.83 34.19
C ASP A 99 24.32 24.02 33.94
N MET A 100 24.37 23.22 32.88
CA MET A 100 25.54 22.39 32.59
C MET A 100 26.75 23.25 32.27
N GLU A 101 27.94 22.84 32.71
CA GLU A 101 29.19 23.51 32.35
C GLU A 101 29.56 23.25 30.88
N SER A 102 30.41 24.11 30.32
CA SER A 102 30.93 23.89 28.97
C SER A 102 31.83 22.66 28.95
N VAL A 103 31.61 21.78 27.98
CA VAL A 103 32.44 20.59 27.76
C VAL A 103 33.46 20.88 26.66
N ASP A 104 34.71 20.42 26.85
CA ASP A 104 35.73 20.43 25.81
C ASP A 104 35.46 19.31 24.81
N VAL A 105 35.11 19.68 23.58
CA VAL A 105 34.75 18.76 22.50
C VAL A 105 35.99 18.48 21.65
N LYS A 106 36.80 17.52 22.10
CA LYS A 106 38.01 17.10 21.35
C LYS A 106 37.64 16.54 19.98
N ALA A 107 38.46 16.85 18.99
CA ALA A 107 38.40 16.28 17.65
C ALA A 107 38.36 14.75 17.72
N SER A 108 37.41 14.14 17.01
CA SER A 108 37.34 12.68 16.91
C SER A 108 38.53 12.13 16.13
N ASN A 109 38.81 10.83 16.25
CA ASN A 109 39.83 10.18 15.41
C ASN A 109 39.53 10.33 13.90
N PHE A 110 38.25 10.49 13.53
CA PHE A 110 37.85 10.77 12.16
C PHE A 110 38.27 12.18 11.73
N ALA A 111 37.97 13.19 12.55
CA ALA A 111 38.37 14.58 12.28
C ALA A 111 39.90 14.76 12.28
N LEU A 112 40.63 14.10 13.20
CA LEU A 112 42.09 14.19 13.30
C LEU A 112 42.83 13.50 12.14
N LYS A 113 42.23 12.47 11.54
CA LYS A 113 42.83 11.72 10.42
C LYS A 113 42.43 12.27 9.04
N GLY A 114 41.43 13.14 8.98
CA GLY A 114 40.98 13.76 7.74
C GLY A 114 42.06 14.64 7.08
N ASP A 115 42.93 15.27 7.88
CA ASP A 115 43.99 16.18 7.38
C ASP A 115 45.31 15.48 7.00
N GLU A 116 45.60 14.27 7.51
CA GLU A 116 46.89 13.59 7.21
C GLU A 116 47.01 13.14 5.74
N THR A 117 45.90 13.06 5.01
CA THR A 117 45.91 12.77 3.58
C THR A 117 46.11 14.01 2.70
N ASP A 118 45.84 15.22 3.18
CA ASP A 118 45.84 16.44 2.34
C ASP A 118 47.15 17.27 2.42
N ASP A 119 47.85 17.26 3.55
CA ASP A 119 49.03 18.14 3.73
C ASP A 119 50.32 17.59 3.09
N SER A 120 50.43 16.27 2.88
CA SER A 120 51.61 15.69 2.21
C SER A 120 51.64 15.96 0.70
N GLU A 121 50.53 16.37 0.12
CA GLU A 121 50.45 16.81 -1.28
C GLU A 121 50.82 18.29 -1.47
N GLN A 122 50.63 19.14 -0.44
CA GLN A 122 50.89 20.58 -0.55
C GLN A 122 52.39 20.94 -0.65
N GLU A 123 53.29 20.30 0.10
CA GLU A 123 54.73 20.62 0.03
C GLU A 123 55.40 20.18 -1.29
N SER A 124 54.84 19.19 -1.98
CA SER A 124 55.34 18.76 -3.30
C SER A 124 55.01 19.77 -4.41
N ASN A 125 54.00 20.62 -4.19
CA ASN A 125 53.47 21.55 -5.18
C ASN A 125 54.14 22.92 -5.19
N ASP A 126 54.78 23.35 -4.10
CA ASP A 126 55.33 24.71 -4.02
C ASP A 126 56.67 24.88 -4.76
N LYS A 127 57.38 23.78 -5.07
CA LYS A 127 58.56 23.81 -5.98
C LYS A 127 58.19 23.80 -7.46
N ARG A 128 56.91 23.67 -7.81
CA ARG A 128 56.43 23.66 -9.22
C ARG A 128 55.76 24.97 -9.65
N LYS A 129 55.79 26.04 -8.84
CA LYS A 129 55.40 27.39 -9.30
C LYS A 129 56.54 28.10 -10.04
N LYS A 130 56.73 27.73 -11.30
CA LYS A 130 57.16 28.65 -12.37
C LYS A 130 56.85 28.07 -13.75
N ARG A 131 55.59 27.71 -13.98
CA ARG A 131 55.07 27.53 -15.34
C ARG A 131 53.74 28.26 -15.47
N LYS A 132 53.70 29.13 -16.49
CA LYS A 132 52.59 30.00 -16.86
C LYS A 132 51.29 29.21 -16.97
N HIS A 133 50.22 29.79 -16.44
CA HIS A 133 48.83 29.42 -16.62
C HIS A 133 48.53 28.74 -17.97
N ARG A 134 48.03 27.51 -17.88
CA ARG A 134 47.00 26.95 -18.76
C ARG A 134 46.01 26.25 -17.84
N GLY A 135 44.72 26.55 -18.00
CA GLY A 135 43.63 26.05 -17.16
C GLY A 135 43.61 24.52 -17.10
N LEU A 136 43.19 24.01 -15.96
CA LEU A 136 42.96 22.59 -15.72
C LEU A 136 41.75 22.14 -16.54
N ASP A 137 41.86 20.96 -17.14
CA ASP A 137 40.83 20.28 -17.91
C ASP A 137 40.05 19.38 -16.93
N GLU A 138 38.76 19.64 -16.76
CA GLU A 138 37.86 18.96 -15.80
C GLU A 138 37.67 17.46 -16.10
N SER A 139 38.18 16.98 -17.23
CA SER A 139 38.08 15.57 -17.65
C SER A 139 38.96 14.58 -16.87
N GLU A 140 39.91 15.02 -16.04
CA GLU A 140 40.79 14.09 -15.29
C GLU A 140 40.09 13.42 -14.09
N PHE A 141 39.04 14.02 -13.53
CA PHE A 141 38.33 13.46 -12.35
C PHE A 141 37.18 12.52 -12.70
N THR A 142 36.74 12.50 -13.96
CA THR A 142 35.62 11.65 -14.40
C THR A 142 35.93 10.15 -14.35
N ARG A 143 37.19 9.75 -14.10
CA ARG A 143 37.61 8.33 -14.00
C ARG A 143 38.16 7.95 -12.63
N TRP A 144 38.07 8.83 -11.63
CA TRP A 144 38.60 8.56 -10.30
C TRP A 144 37.54 7.92 -9.40
N ILE A 145 37.78 6.68 -8.96
CA ILE A 145 36.90 5.97 -8.02
C ILE A 145 37.36 6.29 -6.60
N PHE A 146 36.55 7.01 -5.84
CA PHE A 146 36.85 7.47 -4.48
C PHE A 146 36.72 6.39 -3.38
N ALA A 147 36.44 5.14 -3.76
CA ALA A 147 36.37 3.98 -2.87
C ALA A 147 37.16 2.80 -3.48
N SER A 148 38.40 2.62 -3.02
CA SER A 148 39.34 1.61 -3.57
C SER A 148 38.84 0.17 -3.47
N GLU A 149 37.88 -0.12 -2.60
CA GLU A 149 37.33 -1.48 -2.39
C GLU A 149 36.42 -1.95 -3.53
N TYR A 150 35.98 -1.03 -4.40
CA TYR A 150 35.07 -1.32 -5.53
C TYR A 150 35.77 -1.31 -6.90
N SER A 151 37.11 -1.25 -6.93
CA SER A 151 37.90 -1.09 -8.15
C SER A 151 37.71 -2.19 -9.20
N HIS A 152 37.10 -3.33 -8.83
CA HIS A 152 36.91 -4.50 -9.69
C HIS A 152 35.45 -4.94 -9.84
N TYR A 153 34.48 -4.21 -9.28
CA TYR A 153 33.07 -4.64 -9.31
C TYR A 153 32.36 -4.31 -10.63
N ASN A 154 32.92 -3.40 -11.44
CA ASN A 154 32.37 -2.95 -12.73
C ASN A 154 33.27 -3.26 -13.93
N ASP A 155 34.26 -4.15 -13.78
CA ASP A 155 35.08 -4.63 -14.90
C ASP A 155 34.23 -5.59 -15.76
N GLU A 156 33.31 -5.03 -16.56
CA GLU A 156 32.76 -5.51 -17.84
C GLU A 156 31.39 -4.86 -18.18
N VAL A 157 31.31 -3.53 -18.13
CA VAL A 157 30.36 -2.81 -18.99
C VAL A 157 31.16 -1.87 -19.86
N ASP A 158 31.27 -2.23 -21.14
CA ASP A 158 31.88 -1.43 -22.19
C ASP A 158 31.14 -0.08 -22.31
N SER A 159 31.64 0.92 -21.58
CA SER A 159 31.13 2.29 -21.54
C SER A 159 31.48 3.09 -22.79
N THR A 160 31.95 2.45 -23.88
CA THR A 160 32.11 3.12 -25.18
C THR A 160 30.79 3.31 -25.94
N SER A 161 29.65 2.88 -25.37
CA SER A 161 28.32 3.23 -25.86
C SER A 161 27.86 4.63 -25.39
N GLY A 162 28.55 5.67 -25.86
CA GLY A 162 27.94 6.93 -26.29
C GLY A 162 27.10 7.78 -25.33
N LEU A 163 27.18 7.61 -24.01
CA LEU A 163 26.58 8.55 -23.05
C LEU A 163 27.70 9.26 -22.30
N GLY A 164 28.18 10.36 -22.88
CA GLY A 164 28.97 11.33 -22.14
C GLY A 164 28.12 11.89 -21.01
N GLU A 165 28.58 11.78 -19.78
CA GLU A 165 28.10 12.62 -18.69
C GLU A 165 28.56 14.05 -19.01
N GLU A 166 27.68 14.83 -19.65
CA GLU A 166 27.82 16.28 -19.61
C GLU A 166 27.54 16.71 -18.16
N PRO A 167 28.49 17.37 -17.47
CA PRO A 167 28.17 18.05 -16.22
C PRO A 167 26.99 18.97 -16.51
N LEU A 168 25.97 18.99 -15.63
CA LEU A 168 24.85 19.93 -15.76
C LEU A 168 25.44 21.34 -15.85
N ALA A 169 25.54 21.87 -17.07
CA ALA A 169 26.16 23.14 -17.36
C ALA A 169 25.30 24.24 -16.73
N LEU A 170 25.60 24.62 -15.49
CA LEU A 170 24.86 25.68 -14.78
C LEU A 170 24.85 26.99 -15.59
N ASP A 171 25.90 27.24 -16.37
CA ASP A 171 26.04 28.41 -17.24
C ASP A 171 25.07 28.39 -18.43
N ASP A 172 24.65 27.22 -18.91
CA ASP A 172 23.65 27.09 -20.00
C ASP A 172 22.22 27.32 -19.51
N TYR A 173 22.02 27.42 -18.19
CA TYR A 173 20.72 27.64 -17.56
C TYR A 173 20.61 29.03 -16.92
N MET A 174 21.53 29.97 -17.16
CA MET A 174 21.48 31.32 -16.60
C MET A 174 21.72 32.39 -17.68
N GLU A 175 20.93 33.45 -17.67
CA GLU A 175 21.16 34.65 -18.49
C GLU A 175 22.38 35.44 -17.97
N GLU A 176 22.96 36.30 -18.81
CA GLU A 176 24.08 37.19 -18.45
C GLU A 176 23.82 38.06 -17.18
N GLY A 177 22.55 38.23 -16.79
CA GLY A 177 22.11 38.94 -15.59
C GLY A 177 21.99 38.09 -14.31
N GLY A 178 22.22 36.77 -14.38
CA GLY A 178 22.13 35.86 -13.25
C GLY A 178 20.75 35.23 -13.01
N ASP A 179 19.77 35.48 -13.89
CA ASP A 179 18.46 34.84 -13.85
C ASP A 179 18.48 33.48 -14.56
N TYR A 180 17.73 32.49 -14.06
CA TYR A 180 17.69 31.16 -14.69
C TYR A 180 16.87 31.13 -15.99
N LEU A 181 17.40 30.50 -17.04
CA LEU A 181 16.72 30.21 -18.29
C LEU A 181 15.57 29.21 -18.05
N ILE A 182 14.34 29.68 -18.26
CA ILE A 182 13.14 28.86 -18.13
C ILE A 182 12.99 28.00 -19.39
N HIS A 183 13.32 26.70 -19.29
CA HIS A 183 13.00 25.75 -20.34
C HIS A 183 11.57 25.21 -20.20
N PRO A 184 10.85 25.03 -21.33
CA PRO A 184 9.58 24.33 -21.29
C PRO A 184 9.82 22.89 -20.83
N TYR A 185 9.07 22.48 -19.82
CA TYR A 185 9.10 21.11 -19.31
C TYR A 185 8.90 20.09 -20.44
N LYS A 186 9.80 19.10 -20.53
CA LYS A 186 9.71 17.96 -21.45
C LYS A 186 9.52 16.69 -20.63
N THR A 187 8.48 15.93 -20.95
CA THR A 187 8.19 14.65 -20.30
C THR A 187 9.35 13.67 -20.53
N ARG A 188 9.96 13.20 -19.45
CA ARG A 188 11.00 12.17 -19.46
C ARG A 188 10.64 11.14 -18.39
N PHE A 189 10.43 9.90 -18.80
CA PHE A 189 10.09 8.81 -17.89
C PHE A 189 11.34 8.22 -17.22
N SER A 190 11.25 7.96 -15.92
CA SER A 190 12.15 7.09 -15.16
C SER A 190 11.40 5.86 -14.67
N LEU A 191 12.13 4.76 -14.45
CA LEU A 191 11.60 3.61 -13.73
C LEU A 191 11.71 3.90 -12.23
N ASP A 192 10.57 3.97 -11.53
CA ASP A 192 10.54 4.36 -10.12
C ASP A 192 10.38 3.16 -9.19
N LEU A 193 9.68 2.11 -9.65
CA LEU A 193 9.38 0.93 -8.84
C LEU A 193 9.34 -0.33 -9.69
N VAL A 194 9.98 -1.40 -9.19
CA VAL A 194 9.73 -2.77 -9.61
C VAL A 194 9.29 -3.55 -8.38
N ASN A 195 8.11 -4.16 -8.43
CA ASN A 195 7.53 -4.86 -7.29
C ASN A 195 6.84 -6.15 -7.72
N GLY A 196 7.17 -7.26 -7.06
CA GLY A 196 6.42 -8.50 -7.18
C GLY A 196 5.19 -8.47 -6.28
N GLN A 197 4.02 -8.69 -6.86
CA GLN A 197 2.74 -8.80 -6.16
C GLN A 197 2.27 -10.25 -6.21
N ALA A 198 1.83 -10.76 -5.07
CA ALA A 198 1.20 -12.07 -4.95
C ALA A 198 -0.14 -11.89 -4.23
N SER A 199 -1.16 -12.57 -4.73
CA SER A 199 -2.49 -12.56 -4.13
C SER A 199 -3.13 -13.94 -4.27
N PHE A 200 -4.22 -14.14 -3.54
CA PHE A 200 -4.99 -15.37 -3.57
C PHE A 200 -6.46 -15.02 -3.67
N SER A 201 -7.14 -15.57 -4.68
CA SER A 201 -8.57 -15.42 -4.89
C SER A 201 -9.29 -16.74 -4.61
N ASN A 202 -10.46 -16.69 -3.99
CA ASN A 202 -11.29 -17.89 -3.79
C ASN A 202 -11.88 -18.44 -5.08
N VAL A 203 -11.92 -17.62 -6.13
CA VAL A 203 -12.46 -17.99 -7.43
C VAL A 203 -11.34 -18.34 -8.39
N PHE A 204 -10.30 -17.52 -8.47
CA PHE A 204 -9.23 -17.64 -9.47
C PHE A 204 -7.92 -18.28 -8.92
N GLY A 205 -7.84 -18.55 -7.61
CA GLY A 205 -6.67 -19.18 -7.00
C GLY A 205 -5.49 -18.24 -6.81
N TYR A 206 -4.27 -18.78 -6.89
CA TYR A 206 -3.04 -18.00 -6.77
C TYR A 206 -2.85 -17.09 -7.98
N MET A 207 -2.52 -15.82 -7.72
CA MET A 207 -2.22 -14.85 -8.76
C MET A 207 -0.92 -14.13 -8.41
N GLY A 208 0.02 -14.09 -9.35
CA GLY A 208 1.30 -13.41 -9.21
C GLY A 208 1.52 -12.43 -10.35
N THR A 209 2.06 -11.25 -10.09
CA THR A 209 2.37 -10.27 -11.14
C THR A 209 3.56 -9.43 -10.72
N THR A 210 4.51 -9.23 -11.64
CA THR A 210 5.56 -8.22 -11.45
C THR A 210 5.09 -6.90 -12.03
N LEU A 211 4.99 -5.88 -11.19
CA LEU A 211 4.61 -4.52 -11.54
C LEU A 211 5.85 -3.64 -11.72
N PHE A 212 5.91 -2.96 -12.85
CA PHE A 212 6.85 -1.90 -13.17
C PHE A 212 6.10 -0.57 -13.21
N ALA A 213 6.56 0.43 -12.48
CA ALA A 213 5.99 1.77 -12.48
C ALA A 213 7.02 2.77 -13.01
N PHE A 214 6.59 3.57 -13.99
CA PHE A 214 7.38 4.65 -14.56
C PHE A 214 6.64 5.96 -14.34
N SER A 215 7.36 7.02 -14.00
CA SER A 215 6.77 8.36 -13.99
C SER A 215 7.74 9.40 -14.52
N ASP A 216 7.22 10.58 -14.83
CA ASP A 216 8.02 11.74 -15.13
C ASP A 216 8.41 12.51 -13.85
N ILE A 217 9.32 13.48 -13.96
CA ILE A 217 9.90 14.18 -12.78
C ILE A 217 8.84 14.81 -11.88
N LEU A 218 7.74 15.29 -12.47
CA LEU A 218 6.62 15.89 -11.72
C LEU A 218 5.57 14.86 -11.27
N GLY A 219 5.67 13.61 -11.74
CA GLY A 219 4.68 12.56 -11.53
C GLY A 219 3.32 12.82 -12.19
N ASP A 220 3.29 13.76 -13.15
CA ASP A 220 2.14 14.17 -13.96
C ASP A 220 1.73 13.06 -14.94
N HIS A 221 2.71 12.29 -15.41
CA HIS A 221 2.53 11.16 -16.31
C HIS A 221 3.02 9.89 -15.62
N ARG A 222 2.18 8.88 -15.48
CA ARG A 222 2.56 7.59 -14.88
C ARG A 222 2.18 6.45 -15.80
N ILE A 223 3.06 5.47 -15.93
CA ILE A 223 2.85 4.24 -16.68
C ILE A 223 3.06 3.07 -15.72
N PHE A 224 2.09 2.16 -15.67
CA PHE A 224 2.20 0.91 -14.95
C PHE A 224 2.17 -0.25 -15.95
N LEU A 225 3.11 -1.17 -15.82
CA LEU A 225 3.17 -2.42 -16.57
C LEU A 225 3.19 -3.58 -15.58
N GLY A 226 2.18 -4.44 -15.61
CA GLY A 226 2.14 -5.67 -14.84
C GLY A 226 2.25 -6.88 -15.77
N THR A 227 3.07 -7.86 -15.42
CA THR A 227 3.05 -9.16 -16.08
C THR A 227 3.51 -10.30 -15.18
N GLU A 228 2.92 -11.49 -15.35
CA GLU A 228 3.37 -12.73 -14.72
C GLU A 228 4.49 -13.42 -15.52
N MET A 229 4.75 -12.99 -16.77
CA MET A 229 5.69 -13.58 -17.73
C MET A 229 5.69 -15.12 -17.75
N VAL A 230 4.58 -15.71 -18.20
CA VAL A 230 4.59 -17.10 -18.68
C VAL A 230 5.21 -17.10 -20.09
N ILE A 231 5.87 -18.21 -20.48
CA ILE A 231 6.61 -18.32 -21.76
C ILE A 231 5.73 -18.04 -23.00
N SER A 232 4.39 -18.13 -22.90
CA SER A 232 3.45 -17.87 -24.01
C SER A 232 2.66 -16.56 -23.84
N PRO A 233 2.64 -15.68 -24.87
CA PRO A 233 1.84 -14.46 -24.82
C PRO A 233 0.32 -14.66 -24.77
N GLU A 234 -0.21 -15.80 -25.19
CA GLU A 234 -1.66 -16.02 -25.15
C GLU A 234 -2.18 -16.47 -23.79
N ASN A 235 -1.28 -16.93 -22.92
CA ASN A 235 -1.58 -17.54 -21.63
C ASN A 235 -0.90 -16.79 -20.47
N SER A 236 -0.42 -15.58 -20.73
CA SER A 236 0.19 -14.72 -19.72
C SER A 236 -0.76 -13.62 -19.30
N ASP A 237 -0.66 -13.23 -18.04
CA ASP A 237 -1.35 -12.06 -17.52
C ASP A 237 -0.59 -10.79 -17.89
N TYR A 238 -1.34 -9.79 -18.36
CA TYR A 238 -0.83 -8.47 -18.72
C TYR A 238 -1.72 -7.37 -18.16
N PHE A 239 -1.07 -6.34 -17.66
CA PHE A 239 -1.68 -5.12 -17.20
C PHE A 239 -0.88 -3.94 -17.75
N PHE A 240 -1.56 -3.00 -18.38
CA PHE A 240 -1.01 -1.72 -18.79
C PHE A 240 -1.94 -0.63 -18.26
N GLN A 241 -1.38 0.40 -17.64
CA GLN A 241 -2.12 1.60 -17.29
C GLN A 241 -1.29 2.84 -17.55
N TYR A 242 -1.94 3.88 -18.05
CA TYR A 242 -1.38 5.21 -18.19
C TYR A 242 -2.27 6.21 -17.48
N ASP A 243 -1.69 6.97 -16.55
CA ASP A 243 -2.36 8.02 -15.79
C ASP A 243 -1.80 9.40 -16.15
N TYR A 244 -2.71 10.35 -16.31
CA TYR A 244 -2.42 11.76 -16.52
C TYR A 244 -3.02 12.60 -15.39
N LEU A 245 -2.14 13.16 -14.56
CA LEU A 245 -2.45 13.79 -13.26
C LEU A 245 -2.14 15.29 -13.20
N ARG A 246 -1.67 15.89 -14.31
CA ARG A 246 -1.29 17.32 -14.37
C ARG A 246 -2.43 18.28 -14.01
N LYS A 247 -3.67 17.85 -14.17
CA LYS A 247 -4.87 18.64 -13.88
C LYS A 247 -5.57 18.04 -12.67
N ARG A 248 -6.41 18.84 -12.02
CA ARG A 248 -7.24 18.39 -10.90
C ARG A 248 -8.13 17.18 -11.22
N THR A 249 -8.49 16.97 -12.49
CA THR A 249 -9.15 15.72 -12.90
C THR A 249 -8.06 14.76 -13.35
N ASP A 250 -8.05 13.60 -12.74
CA ASP A 250 -7.16 12.52 -13.11
C ASP A 250 -7.80 11.75 -14.27
N TYR A 251 -7.00 11.41 -15.28
CA TYR A 251 -7.43 10.63 -16.43
C TYR A 251 -6.60 9.36 -16.52
N SER A 252 -7.27 8.22 -16.65
CA SER A 252 -6.62 6.93 -16.69
C SER A 252 -7.12 6.12 -17.88
N PHE A 253 -6.18 5.51 -18.59
CA PHE A 253 -6.42 4.51 -19.62
C PHE A 253 -5.74 3.22 -19.18
N SER A 254 -6.49 2.12 -19.17
CA SER A 254 -5.94 0.82 -18.79
C SER A 254 -6.35 -0.27 -19.78
N PHE A 255 -5.47 -1.25 -19.94
CA PHE A 255 -5.70 -2.49 -20.66
C PHE A 255 -5.31 -3.65 -19.77
N TYR A 256 -6.13 -4.68 -19.71
CA TYR A 256 -5.77 -5.91 -19.03
C TYR A 256 -6.14 -7.16 -19.83
N HIS A 257 -5.31 -8.18 -19.69
CA HIS A 257 -5.51 -9.54 -20.17
C HIS A 257 -5.20 -10.51 -19.03
N THR A 258 -6.13 -11.40 -18.74
CA THR A 258 -5.89 -12.53 -17.81
C THR A 258 -6.23 -13.84 -18.47
N ALA A 259 -5.45 -14.89 -18.17
CA ALA A 259 -5.64 -16.24 -18.68
C ALA A 259 -5.67 -17.26 -17.53
N ASN A 260 -6.87 -17.73 -17.17
CA ASN A 260 -7.08 -18.68 -16.08
C ASN A 260 -7.38 -20.08 -16.61
N PHE A 261 -6.88 -21.09 -15.89
CA PHE A 261 -7.05 -22.50 -16.24
C PHE A 261 -7.66 -23.26 -15.06
N PHE A 262 -8.72 -24.01 -15.32
CA PHE A 262 -9.45 -24.80 -14.31
C PHE A 262 -9.63 -26.24 -14.80
N GLY A 263 -9.69 -27.22 -13.89
CA GLY A 263 -9.99 -28.61 -14.23
C GLY A 263 -8.82 -29.58 -14.02
N SER A 264 -8.80 -30.66 -14.78
CA SER A 264 -7.88 -31.80 -14.64
C SER A 264 -7.19 -32.14 -15.97
N GLN A 265 -6.27 -33.11 -15.92
CA GLN A 265 -5.60 -33.66 -17.10
C GLN A 265 -6.53 -34.35 -18.12
N TYR A 266 -7.77 -34.66 -17.75
CA TYR A 266 -8.76 -35.26 -18.67
C TYR A 266 -9.66 -34.23 -19.33
N GLN A 267 -9.87 -33.10 -18.64
CA GLN A 267 -10.74 -32.03 -19.07
C GLN A 267 -10.36 -30.76 -18.34
N PHE A 268 -10.02 -29.71 -19.09
CA PHE A 268 -9.71 -28.40 -18.51
C PHE A 268 -10.36 -27.25 -19.28
N LEU A 269 -10.74 -26.24 -18.53
CA LEU A 269 -11.31 -24.98 -18.98
C LEU A 269 -10.21 -23.93 -19.05
N ARG A 270 -10.13 -23.21 -20.17
CA ARG A 270 -9.37 -21.96 -20.31
C ARG A 270 -10.32 -20.78 -20.40
N LEU A 271 -10.17 -19.83 -19.47
CA LEU A 271 -10.85 -18.55 -19.47
C LEU A 271 -9.86 -17.43 -19.82
N ARG A 272 -10.21 -16.61 -20.81
CA ARG A 272 -9.43 -15.41 -21.16
C ARG A 272 -10.29 -14.18 -21.06
N HIS A 273 -9.83 -13.18 -20.33
CA HIS A 273 -10.55 -11.91 -20.17
C HIS A 273 -9.68 -10.77 -20.67
N TYR A 274 -10.16 -10.08 -21.70
CA TYR A 274 -9.59 -8.84 -22.20
C TYR A 274 -10.48 -7.67 -21.82
N ALA A 275 -9.87 -6.55 -21.47
CA ALA A 275 -10.60 -5.31 -21.32
C ALA A 275 -9.79 -4.07 -21.62
N LEU A 276 -10.53 -3.02 -21.96
CA LEU A 276 -10.05 -1.66 -22.08
C LEU A 276 -10.90 -0.78 -21.18
N ASP A 277 -10.25 -0.03 -20.31
CA ASP A 277 -10.87 0.88 -19.36
C ASP A 277 -10.45 2.31 -19.65
N LEU A 278 -11.44 3.18 -19.70
CA LEU A 278 -11.27 4.62 -19.68
C LEU A 278 -11.92 5.13 -18.42
N SER A 279 -11.15 5.79 -17.55
CA SER A 279 -11.69 6.35 -16.32
C SER A 279 -11.20 7.76 -16.06
N LEU A 280 -12.01 8.49 -15.31
CA LEU A 280 -11.70 9.82 -14.82
C LEU A 280 -12.08 9.92 -13.35
N ALA A 281 -11.26 10.59 -12.57
CA ALA A 281 -11.52 10.87 -11.16
C ALA A 281 -11.47 12.38 -10.90
N ARG A 282 -12.53 12.92 -10.29
CA ARG A 282 -12.64 14.33 -9.93
C ARG A 282 -12.69 14.49 -8.41
N PRO A 283 -11.55 14.79 -7.74
CA PRO A 283 -11.53 15.14 -6.33
C PRO A 283 -12.16 16.53 -6.05
N PHE A 284 -13.09 16.58 -5.11
CA PHE A 284 -13.72 17.81 -4.59
C PHE A 284 -13.01 18.32 -3.34
N SER A 285 -12.50 17.40 -2.53
CA SER A 285 -11.69 17.65 -1.34
C SER A 285 -10.62 16.55 -1.23
N ARG A 286 -9.80 16.61 -0.16
CA ARG A 286 -8.86 15.54 0.19
C ARG A 286 -9.51 14.18 0.46
N PHE A 287 -10.80 14.18 0.79
CA PHE A 287 -11.52 12.99 1.26
C PHE A 287 -12.69 12.60 0.36
N GLN A 288 -13.03 13.39 -0.66
CA GLN A 288 -14.23 13.18 -1.46
C GLN A 288 -13.95 13.34 -2.95
N ARG A 289 -14.42 12.37 -3.74
CA ARG A 289 -14.31 12.38 -5.20
C ARG A 289 -15.49 11.69 -5.89
N ILE A 290 -15.67 12.01 -7.16
CA ILE A 290 -16.51 11.24 -8.09
C ILE A 290 -15.60 10.58 -9.12
N GLU A 291 -15.87 9.33 -9.45
CA GLU A 291 -15.20 8.59 -10.51
C GLU A 291 -16.22 8.18 -11.57
N LEU A 292 -15.83 8.30 -12.84
CA LEU A 292 -16.56 7.76 -13.97
C LEU A 292 -15.65 6.81 -14.73
N GLY A 293 -16.16 5.63 -15.07
CA GLY A 293 -15.45 4.61 -15.83
C GLY A 293 -16.31 4.04 -16.95
N ILE A 294 -15.70 3.78 -18.09
CA ILE A 294 -16.29 3.03 -19.20
C ILE A 294 -15.33 1.90 -19.53
N SER A 295 -15.85 0.67 -19.58
CA SER A 295 -15.04 -0.53 -19.73
C SER A 295 -15.63 -1.44 -20.79
N THR A 296 -14.80 -1.90 -21.71
CA THR A 296 -15.15 -3.01 -22.61
C THR A 296 -14.65 -4.31 -22.01
N HIS A 297 -15.43 -5.39 -22.10
CA HIS A 297 -15.06 -6.71 -21.63
C HIS A 297 -15.24 -7.70 -22.77
N THR A 298 -14.23 -8.52 -23.04
CA THR A 298 -14.34 -9.71 -23.90
C THR A 298 -13.81 -10.91 -23.13
N ILE A 299 -14.72 -11.82 -22.79
CA ILE A 299 -14.44 -13.02 -22.01
C ILE A 299 -14.64 -14.21 -22.93
N ASN A 300 -13.61 -15.03 -23.08
CA ASN A 300 -13.63 -16.24 -23.88
C ASN A 300 -13.54 -17.45 -22.95
N HIS A 301 -14.39 -18.45 -23.18
CA HIS A 301 -14.41 -19.73 -22.49
C HIS A 301 -14.16 -20.84 -23.49
N ARG A 302 -13.13 -21.63 -23.23
CA ARG A 302 -12.80 -22.81 -24.02
C ARG A 302 -12.63 -24.03 -23.15
N LEU A 303 -13.45 -25.04 -23.40
CA LEU A 303 -13.36 -26.33 -22.74
C LEU A 303 -12.56 -27.30 -23.62
N TYR A 304 -11.52 -27.89 -23.05
CA TYR A 304 -10.67 -28.88 -23.69
C TYR A 304 -10.93 -30.25 -23.07
N ASN A 305 -11.19 -31.25 -23.91
CA ASN A 305 -11.40 -32.63 -23.51
C ASN A 305 -10.25 -33.49 -24.04
N LEU A 306 -9.73 -34.40 -23.23
CA LEU A 306 -8.69 -35.33 -23.65
C LEU A 306 -9.25 -36.32 -24.68
N ALA A 307 -8.71 -36.28 -25.90
CA ALA A 307 -9.09 -37.16 -27.01
C ALA A 307 -8.03 -38.24 -27.28
N GLY A 308 -6.78 -38.03 -26.84
CA GLY A 308 -5.65 -38.95 -26.97
C GLY A 308 -4.53 -38.62 -25.99
N PHE A 309 -3.40 -39.34 -26.04
CA PHE A 309 -2.24 -39.03 -25.19
C PHE A 309 -1.68 -37.65 -25.56
N ASP A 310 -1.77 -36.69 -24.63
CA ASP A 310 -1.45 -35.26 -24.84
C ASP A 310 -2.21 -34.58 -26.01
N GLU A 311 -3.31 -35.19 -26.48
CA GLU A 311 -4.16 -34.64 -27.53
C GLU A 311 -5.50 -34.21 -26.94
N TYR A 312 -5.83 -32.93 -27.10
CA TYR A 312 -7.08 -32.34 -26.60
C TYR A 312 -7.93 -31.82 -27.75
N GLU A 313 -9.22 -32.11 -27.70
CA GLU A 313 -10.23 -31.55 -28.58
C GLU A 313 -11.01 -30.45 -27.87
N ILE A 314 -11.47 -29.46 -28.64
CA ILE A 314 -12.32 -28.38 -28.11
C ILE A 314 -13.74 -28.91 -27.99
N GLY A 315 -14.22 -29.07 -26.75
CA GLY A 315 -15.61 -29.42 -26.47
C GLY A 315 -16.55 -28.23 -26.62
N GLU A 316 -16.11 -27.05 -26.21
CA GLU A 316 -16.91 -25.83 -26.20
C GLU A 316 -16.05 -24.58 -26.41
N ASP A 317 -16.58 -23.60 -27.14
CA ASP A 317 -15.95 -22.29 -27.39
C ASP A 317 -17.04 -21.21 -27.41
N ILE A 318 -17.23 -20.53 -26.26
CA ILE A 318 -18.21 -19.47 -26.11
C ILE A 318 -17.52 -18.15 -25.76
N SER A 319 -18.16 -17.04 -26.12
CA SER A 319 -17.67 -15.70 -25.77
C SER A 319 -18.78 -14.79 -25.29
N LEU A 320 -18.44 -14.01 -24.26
CA LEU A 320 -19.25 -12.95 -23.69
C LEU A 320 -18.55 -11.61 -23.94
N LYS A 321 -19.28 -10.68 -24.55
CA LYS A 321 -18.84 -9.29 -24.72
C LYS A 321 -19.77 -8.40 -23.92
N ALA A 322 -19.20 -7.39 -23.28
CA ALA A 322 -19.96 -6.37 -22.57
C ALA A 322 -19.31 -5.00 -22.70
N LEU A 323 -20.14 -3.96 -22.76
CA LEU A 323 -19.71 -2.58 -22.53
C LEU A 323 -20.38 -2.13 -21.24
N THR A 324 -19.61 -1.64 -20.28
CA THR A 324 -20.13 -1.23 -18.98
C THR A 324 -19.75 0.21 -18.66
N TYR A 325 -20.56 0.81 -17.81
CA TYR A 325 -20.39 2.15 -17.29
C TYR A 325 -20.49 2.12 -15.77
N ARG A 326 -19.56 2.79 -15.10
CA ARG A 326 -19.47 2.89 -13.65
C ARG A 326 -19.42 4.35 -13.22
N LEU A 327 -20.25 4.70 -12.24
CA LEU A 327 -20.20 5.97 -11.53
C LEU A 327 -20.04 5.67 -10.05
N ASN A 328 -18.96 6.18 -9.44
CA ASN A 328 -18.74 6.07 -8.00
C ASN A 328 -18.74 7.46 -7.36
N TRP A 329 -19.42 7.60 -6.23
CA TRP A 329 -19.15 8.65 -5.26
C TRP A 329 -18.42 8.06 -4.07
N ILE A 330 -17.24 8.59 -3.77
CA ILE A 330 -16.37 8.07 -2.72
C ILE A 330 -16.12 9.16 -1.69
N TYR A 331 -16.28 8.79 -0.42
CA TYR A 331 -15.77 9.53 0.73
C TYR A 331 -14.83 8.63 1.54
N ASP A 332 -13.64 9.10 1.88
CA ASP A 332 -12.68 8.35 2.70
C ASP A 332 -11.82 9.30 3.54
N ASN A 333 -12.00 9.26 4.86
CA ASN A 333 -11.08 9.87 5.82
C ASN A 333 -10.56 8.83 6.84
N SER A 334 -10.53 7.56 6.44
CA SER A 334 -10.08 6.47 7.29
C SER A 334 -8.59 6.58 7.62
N VAL A 335 -8.24 6.20 8.84
CA VAL A 335 -6.85 6.18 9.33
C VAL A 335 -6.45 4.73 9.59
N TRP A 336 -5.39 4.29 8.93
CA TRP A 336 -4.90 2.92 9.03
C TRP A 336 -4.22 2.64 10.37
N GLY A 337 -4.55 1.49 10.96
CA GLY A 337 -3.85 0.88 12.09
C GLY A 337 -3.00 -0.32 11.64
N PHE A 338 -2.64 -1.19 12.58
CA PHE A 338 -1.71 -2.31 12.33
C PHE A 338 -2.27 -3.43 11.44
N THR A 339 -3.57 -3.70 11.49
CA THR A 339 -4.24 -4.81 10.78
C THR A 339 -5.34 -4.35 9.83
N GLY A 340 -5.64 -3.06 9.81
CA GLY A 340 -6.73 -2.45 9.05
C GLY A 340 -7.04 -1.04 9.57
N PRO A 341 -8.03 -0.34 8.99
CA PRO A 341 -8.46 0.97 9.46
C PRO A 341 -8.90 0.98 10.93
N GLY A 342 -8.43 1.96 11.70
CA GLY A 342 -8.66 2.07 13.15
C GLY A 342 -9.58 3.23 13.57
N ASP A 343 -9.75 4.23 12.70
CA ASP A 343 -10.55 5.43 12.93
C ASP A 343 -11.05 6.01 11.59
N GLY A 344 -12.04 6.89 11.63
CA GLY A 344 -12.58 7.58 10.46
C GLY A 344 -13.78 6.89 9.83
N PHE A 345 -14.13 7.31 8.63
CA PHE A 345 -15.32 6.90 7.88
C PHE A 345 -14.96 6.74 6.39
N ARG A 346 -15.48 5.67 5.79
CA ARG A 346 -15.31 5.36 4.37
C ARG A 346 -16.65 4.97 3.79
N ALA A 347 -17.00 5.52 2.63
CA ALA A 347 -18.22 5.18 1.92
C ALA A 347 -17.99 5.19 0.41
N ASN A 348 -18.60 4.23 -0.28
CA ASN A 348 -18.68 4.17 -1.73
C ASN A 348 -20.14 3.95 -2.13
N LEU A 349 -20.72 4.91 -2.85
CA LEU A 349 -21.99 4.75 -3.55
C LEU A 349 -21.68 4.53 -5.03
N GLN A 350 -22.03 3.35 -5.54
CA GLN A 350 -21.76 2.92 -6.89
C GLN A 350 -23.06 2.76 -7.68
N TYR A 351 -23.04 3.27 -8.90
CA TYR A 351 -23.95 2.89 -9.97
C TYR A 351 -23.16 2.18 -11.06
N PHE A 352 -23.57 0.96 -11.42
CA PHE A 352 -22.91 0.14 -12.43
C PHE A 352 -23.95 -0.39 -13.41
N GLN A 353 -23.72 -0.20 -14.70
CA GLN A 353 -24.70 -0.52 -15.73
C GLN A 353 -24.03 -1.11 -16.96
N SER A 354 -24.70 -2.08 -17.59
CA SER A 354 -24.36 -2.54 -18.93
C SER A 354 -25.00 -1.63 -20.00
N LEU A 355 -24.26 -1.39 -21.08
CA LEU A 355 -24.68 -0.55 -22.20
C LEU A 355 -24.91 -1.43 -23.42
N ASN A 356 -26.08 -1.33 -24.04
CA ASN A 356 -26.38 -2.05 -25.29
C ASN A 356 -25.62 -1.43 -26.47
N ALA A 357 -24.34 -1.77 -26.56
CA ALA A 357 -23.42 -1.42 -27.64
C ALA A 357 -22.30 -2.47 -27.69
N TYR A 358 -21.46 -2.44 -28.72
CA TYR A 358 -20.30 -3.35 -28.84
C TYR A 358 -20.66 -4.86 -28.78
N GLY A 359 -21.84 -5.24 -29.28
CA GLY A 359 -22.30 -6.64 -29.23
C GLY A 359 -22.54 -7.15 -27.80
N ASN A 360 -22.80 -6.23 -26.86
CA ASN A 360 -23.14 -6.56 -25.49
C ASN A 360 -24.40 -7.42 -25.41
N LYS A 361 -24.33 -8.51 -24.64
CA LYS A 361 -25.44 -9.45 -24.41
C LYS A 361 -26.16 -9.24 -23.08
N LEU A 362 -25.62 -8.41 -22.18
CA LEU A 362 -26.12 -8.24 -20.82
C LEU A 362 -26.99 -6.98 -20.70
N ASP A 363 -28.13 -7.10 -20.03
CA ASP A 363 -28.95 -5.97 -19.55
C ASP A 363 -29.04 -5.97 -18.01
N PHE A 364 -28.21 -5.14 -17.37
CA PHE A 364 -28.28 -4.91 -15.93
C PHE A 364 -28.00 -3.46 -15.53
N LYS A 365 -28.56 -3.07 -14.39
CA LYS A 365 -28.29 -1.83 -13.68
C LYS A 365 -28.22 -2.13 -12.20
N THR A 366 -27.17 -1.71 -11.53
CA THR A 366 -26.93 -2.00 -10.13
C THR A 366 -26.60 -0.75 -9.37
N VAL A 367 -27.30 -0.53 -8.26
CA VAL A 367 -26.99 0.52 -7.28
C VAL A 367 -26.49 -0.18 -6.02
N MET A 368 -25.37 0.27 -5.49
CA MET A 368 -24.78 -0.33 -4.30
C MET A 368 -24.12 0.71 -3.40
N LEU A 369 -24.33 0.60 -2.10
CA LEU A 369 -23.66 1.36 -1.06
C LEU A 369 -22.80 0.39 -0.24
N ASP A 370 -21.55 0.75 0.01
CA ASP A 370 -20.70 0.14 1.04
C ASP A 370 -20.14 1.25 1.92
N ALA A 371 -20.54 1.28 3.19
CA ALA A 371 -20.16 2.30 4.16
C ALA A 371 -19.59 1.65 5.43
N ARG A 372 -18.48 2.19 5.91
CA ARG A 372 -17.73 1.71 7.07
C ARG A 372 -17.41 2.86 8.00
N ARG A 373 -17.69 2.69 9.28
CA ARG A 373 -17.33 3.62 10.35
C ARG A 373 -16.42 2.92 11.34
N TYR A 374 -15.28 3.53 11.60
CA TYR A 374 -14.30 3.06 12.55
C TYR A 374 -14.32 4.01 13.75
N PHE A 375 -14.55 3.45 14.93
CA PHE A 375 -14.59 4.17 16.19
C PHE A 375 -13.33 3.81 16.98
N ARG A 376 -12.41 4.76 17.05
CA ARG A 376 -11.25 4.64 17.91
C ARG A 376 -11.65 4.83 19.37
N LEU A 377 -11.78 3.74 20.12
CA LEU A 377 -12.12 3.79 21.54
C LEU A 377 -10.91 4.13 22.41
N SER A 378 -9.71 3.76 21.97
CA SER A 378 -8.43 4.17 22.57
C SER A 378 -7.28 4.01 21.57
N ARG A 379 -6.02 4.12 22.01
CA ARG A 379 -4.85 3.90 21.14
C ARG A 379 -4.79 2.50 20.53
N ILE A 380 -5.35 1.49 21.18
CA ILE A 380 -5.20 0.06 20.84
C ILE A 380 -6.51 -0.73 20.74
N TYR A 381 -7.65 -0.08 21.01
CA TYR A 381 -8.99 -0.67 20.89
C TYR A 381 -9.80 0.08 19.84
N THR A 382 -10.42 -0.66 18.94
CA THR A 382 -11.24 -0.13 17.85
C THR A 382 -12.54 -0.92 17.77
N PHE A 383 -13.64 -0.20 17.53
CA PHE A 383 -14.90 -0.80 17.13
C PHE A 383 -15.22 -0.39 15.69
N THR A 384 -15.62 -1.34 14.86
CA THR A 384 -15.91 -1.14 13.44
C THR A 384 -17.36 -1.51 13.17
N LEU A 385 -18.04 -0.68 12.39
CA LEU A 385 -19.33 -0.95 11.81
C LEU A 385 -19.22 -0.87 10.30
N ARG A 386 -19.69 -1.90 9.59
CA ARG A 386 -19.89 -1.87 8.14
C ARG A 386 -21.36 -2.10 7.83
N VAL A 387 -21.87 -1.36 6.85
CA VAL A 387 -23.16 -1.58 6.21
C VAL A 387 -22.95 -1.60 4.70
N MET A 388 -23.44 -2.65 4.07
CA MET A 388 -23.46 -2.81 2.62
C MET A 388 -24.90 -3.10 2.18
N ALA A 389 -25.39 -2.39 1.19
CA ALA A 389 -26.73 -2.58 0.65
C ALA A 389 -26.71 -2.39 -0.86
N GLY A 390 -27.44 -3.21 -1.60
CA GLY A 390 -27.44 -3.14 -3.04
C GLY A 390 -28.68 -3.74 -3.67
N GLN A 391 -28.97 -3.29 -4.89
CA GLN A 391 -30.04 -3.85 -5.71
C GLN A 391 -29.64 -3.79 -7.17
N SER A 392 -29.89 -4.89 -7.89
CA SER A 392 -29.69 -5.03 -9.32
C SER A 392 -31.02 -5.23 -10.05
N PHE A 393 -31.12 -4.67 -11.24
CA PHE A 393 -32.30 -4.64 -12.10
C PHE A 393 -31.92 -5.01 -13.52
N GLY A 394 -32.89 -5.42 -14.33
CA GLY A 394 -32.72 -5.80 -15.75
C GLY A 394 -32.98 -7.29 -15.98
N THR A 395 -33.00 -7.72 -17.24
CA THR A 395 -33.18 -9.15 -17.56
C THR A 395 -31.98 -9.98 -17.10
N ASP A 396 -30.80 -9.36 -17.01
CA ASP A 396 -29.54 -9.99 -16.60
C ASP A 396 -29.01 -9.41 -15.29
N ALA A 397 -29.92 -9.04 -14.37
CA ALA A 397 -29.58 -8.47 -13.07
C ALA A 397 -28.42 -9.24 -12.39
N GLN A 398 -27.43 -8.50 -11.90
CA GLN A 398 -26.26 -9.05 -11.22
C GLN A 398 -26.69 -9.72 -9.92
N LYS A 399 -26.08 -10.87 -9.62
CA LYS A 399 -26.26 -11.55 -8.33
C LYS A 399 -25.28 -11.02 -7.30
N PHE A 400 -25.77 -10.80 -6.09
CA PHE A 400 -24.99 -10.61 -4.89
C PHE A 400 -24.83 -11.97 -4.21
N PHE A 401 -23.59 -12.44 -4.11
CA PHE A 401 -23.27 -13.67 -3.38
C PHE A 401 -22.81 -13.34 -1.96
N LEU A 402 -23.45 -13.93 -0.98
CA LEU A 402 -23.30 -13.65 0.44
C LEU A 402 -22.90 -14.95 1.15
N GLY A 403 -21.90 -14.88 2.04
CA GLY A 403 -21.46 -16.03 2.83
C GLY A 403 -19.99 -16.37 2.67
N GLY A 404 -19.32 -16.69 3.78
CA GLY A 404 -17.90 -17.05 3.84
C GLY A 404 -16.96 -15.85 4.00
N VAL A 405 -15.69 -16.09 3.67
CA VAL A 405 -14.56 -15.16 3.91
C VAL A 405 -13.78 -14.96 2.62
N ASP A 406 -13.24 -13.76 2.40
CA ASP A 406 -12.35 -13.47 1.28
C ASP A 406 -10.94 -14.05 1.51
N ASN A 407 -10.27 -14.44 0.42
CA ASN A 407 -8.90 -14.94 0.37
C ASN A 407 -8.59 -16.05 1.39
N TRP A 408 -9.56 -16.90 1.73
CA TRP A 408 -9.35 -18.06 2.60
C TRP A 408 -8.56 -19.16 1.89
N ILE A 409 -7.49 -19.64 2.53
CA ILE A 409 -6.60 -20.71 2.04
C ILE A 409 -7.12 -22.08 2.50
N PHE A 410 -7.61 -22.13 3.74
CA PHE A 410 -8.18 -23.32 4.35
C PHE A 410 -9.37 -22.94 5.21
N GLY A 411 -10.37 -23.81 5.19
CA GLY A 411 -11.51 -23.70 6.08
C GLY A 411 -12.29 -24.99 6.14
N VAL A 412 -12.88 -25.22 7.30
CA VAL A 412 -13.69 -26.39 7.63
C VAL A 412 -14.74 -25.95 8.63
N GLY A 413 -15.95 -26.48 8.53
CA GLY A 413 -17.02 -26.01 9.38
C GLY A 413 -18.35 -26.68 9.14
N GLU A 414 -19.38 -26.09 9.73
CA GLU A 414 -20.76 -26.50 9.60
C GLU A 414 -21.63 -25.25 9.43
N THR A 415 -22.51 -25.25 8.43
CA THR A 415 -23.54 -24.21 8.23
C THR A 415 -24.90 -24.89 8.23
N ASN A 416 -25.85 -24.36 8.99
CA ASN A 416 -27.19 -24.93 9.11
C ASN A 416 -27.23 -26.42 9.50
N GLY A 417 -26.28 -26.91 10.30
CA GLY A 417 -26.23 -28.32 10.70
C GLY A 417 -25.59 -29.27 9.66
N VAL A 418 -25.13 -28.73 8.53
CA VAL A 418 -24.51 -29.47 7.43
C VAL A 418 -23.02 -29.16 7.39
N THR A 419 -22.19 -30.21 7.51
CA THR A 419 -20.73 -30.10 7.40
C THR A 419 -20.35 -29.61 6.02
N ASP A 420 -19.47 -28.62 5.96
CA ASP A 420 -18.85 -28.20 4.70
C ASP A 420 -17.78 -29.25 4.32
N GLU A 421 -18.12 -30.12 3.36
CA GLU A 421 -17.20 -31.17 2.88
C GLU A 421 -16.09 -30.58 2.00
N SER A 422 -16.24 -29.34 1.53
CA SER A 422 -15.26 -28.71 0.69
C SER A 422 -14.32 -27.78 1.46
N THR A 423 -13.05 -28.18 1.50
CA THR A 423 -11.98 -27.39 2.12
C THR A 423 -11.52 -26.20 1.30
N ARG A 424 -12.00 -26.02 0.07
CA ARG A 424 -11.50 -24.97 -0.86
C ARG A 424 -12.56 -24.29 -1.73
N PHE A 425 -13.73 -24.90 -1.92
CA PHE A 425 -14.68 -24.46 -2.95
C PHE A 425 -16.00 -25.20 -2.87
N ASN A 426 -17.17 -24.56 -2.72
CA ASN A 426 -18.44 -25.27 -2.96
C ASN A 426 -18.75 -25.19 -4.47
N PRO A 427 -18.42 -26.20 -5.31
CA PRO A 427 -18.70 -26.15 -6.74
C PRO A 427 -20.20 -26.24 -7.07
N ASP A 428 -21.04 -26.68 -6.15
CA ASP A 428 -22.27 -27.39 -6.52
C ASP A 428 -23.58 -26.60 -6.29
N GLU A 429 -23.63 -25.26 -6.37
CA GLU A 429 -24.98 -24.62 -6.32
C GLU A 429 -25.17 -23.29 -7.07
N TYR A 430 -24.22 -22.34 -7.02
CA TYR A 430 -24.50 -20.99 -7.56
C TYR A 430 -23.63 -20.50 -8.71
N LEU A 431 -22.35 -20.90 -8.75
CA LEU A 431 -21.41 -20.44 -9.79
C LEU A 431 -21.33 -21.40 -11.00
N PHE A 432 -21.59 -22.70 -10.83
CA PHE A 432 -21.35 -23.74 -11.85
C PHE A 432 -22.59 -24.54 -12.25
N GLU A 433 -23.73 -24.39 -11.55
CA GLU A 433 -24.94 -25.18 -11.84
C GLU A 433 -25.85 -24.59 -12.93
N SER A 434 -25.69 -23.31 -13.30
CA SER A 434 -26.55 -22.69 -14.32
C SER A 434 -26.10 -23.02 -15.74
N ASP A 435 -27.06 -23.19 -16.66
CA ASP A 435 -26.85 -23.28 -18.11
C ASP A 435 -25.72 -22.34 -18.59
N GLN A 436 -24.90 -22.81 -19.53
CA GLN A 436 -23.67 -22.17 -20.05
C GLN A 436 -23.78 -20.66 -20.34
N GLU A 437 -24.98 -20.15 -20.65
CA GLU A 437 -25.22 -18.71 -20.89
C GLU A 437 -25.07 -17.84 -19.63
N ASP A 438 -25.42 -18.35 -18.45
CA ASP A 438 -25.33 -17.60 -17.19
C ASP A 438 -23.96 -17.78 -16.48
N TYR A 439 -23.18 -18.81 -16.84
CA TYR A 439 -21.88 -19.08 -16.20
C TYR A 439 -20.90 -17.90 -16.26
N LEU A 440 -20.59 -17.42 -17.48
CA LEU A 440 -19.63 -16.32 -17.66
C LEU A 440 -20.11 -15.01 -17.03
N LYS A 441 -21.42 -14.79 -17.06
CA LYS A 441 -22.07 -13.64 -16.41
C LYS A 441 -21.90 -13.72 -14.90
N ASN A 442 -22.23 -14.85 -14.29
CA ASN A 442 -22.15 -15.02 -12.84
C ASN A 442 -20.70 -14.94 -12.35
N LEU A 443 -19.74 -15.48 -13.11
CA LEU A 443 -18.33 -15.47 -12.75
C LEU A 443 -17.70 -14.07 -12.78
N TYR A 444 -17.98 -13.26 -13.80
CA TYR A 444 -17.32 -11.96 -14.01
C TYR A 444 -18.13 -10.74 -13.60
N PHE A 445 -19.45 -10.87 -13.46
CA PHE A 445 -20.35 -9.77 -13.15
C PHE A 445 -21.18 -9.97 -11.87
N SER A 446 -21.00 -11.03 -11.10
CA SER A 446 -21.58 -11.08 -9.74
C SER A 446 -20.75 -10.31 -8.73
N ILE A 447 -21.39 -9.94 -7.62
CA ILE A 447 -20.79 -9.15 -6.56
C ILE A 447 -20.68 -10.02 -5.30
N PHE A 448 -19.46 -10.22 -4.82
CA PHE A 448 -19.19 -10.95 -3.59
C PHE A 448 -19.37 -10.02 -2.38
N ALA A 449 -20.42 -10.24 -1.61
CA ALA A 449 -20.74 -9.55 -0.36
C ALA A 449 -20.15 -10.33 0.82
N LEU A 450 -18.86 -10.13 1.07
CA LEU A 450 -18.10 -10.81 2.11
C LEU A 450 -17.57 -9.80 3.13
N PRO A 451 -17.35 -10.17 4.40
CA PRO A 451 -17.51 -11.51 4.96
C PRO A 451 -18.84 -11.74 5.71
N VAL A 452 -19.23 -13.01 5.80
CA VAL A 452 -20.16 -13.58 6.81
C VAL A 452 -19.52 -14.89 7.27
N ARG A 453 -18.64 -14.78 8.27
CA ARG A 453 -17.61 -15.77 8.62
C ARG A 453 -18.14 -17.10 9.14
N GLY A 454 -19.35 -17.14 9.68
CA GLY A 454 -19.95 -18.35 10.23
C GLY A 454 -20.74 -19.15 9.21
N THR A 455 -20.70 -18.80 7.92
CA THR A 455 -21.47 -19.47 6.87
C THR A 455 -20.59 -19.96 5.71
N ARG A 456 -21.08 -20.98 4.99
CA ARG A 456 -20.44 -21.53 3.79
C ARG A 456 -20.18 -20.42 2.76
N PHE A 457 -19.13 -20.61 1.95
CA PHE A 457 -18.82 -19.68 0.87
C PHE A 457 -19.98 -19.65 -0.13
N LEU A 458 -20.53 -18.45 -0.38
CA LEU A 458 -21.72 -18.23 -1.24
C LEU A 458 -22.99 -18.95 -0.75
N GLU A 459 -23.21 -19.00 0.57
CA GLU A 459 -24.42 -19.59 1.17
C GLU A 459 -25.76 -18.98 0.70
N ARG A 460 -25.77 -17.71 0.29
CA ARG A 460 -26.96 -17.03 -0.24
C ARG A 460 -26.64 -16.24 -1.50
N ALA A 461 -27.62 -16.17 -2.40
CA ALA A 461 -27.52 -15.42 -3.65
C ALA A 461 -28.84 -14.69 -3.94
N GLY A 462 -28.75 -13.46 -4.46
CA GLY A 462 -29.95 -12.72 -4.84
C GLY A 462 -29.64 -11.44 -5.62
N THR A 463 -30.66 -10.83 -6.21
CA THR A 463 -30.57 -9.53 -6.90
C THR A 463 -30.68 -8.34 -5.97
N SER A 464 -31.03 -8.58 -4.70
CA SER A 464 -31.01 -7.59 -3.62
C SER A 464 -30.10 -8.05 -2.49
N LEU A 465 -29.48 -7.09 -1.80
CA LEU A 465 -28.50 -7.35 -0.73
C LEU A 465 -28.67 -6.37 0.42
N PHE A 466 -28.56 -6.91 1.63
CA PHE A 466 -28.22 -6.16 2.83
C PHE A 466 -27.18 -6.94 3.65
N LEU A 467 -26.13 -6.29 4.13
CA LEU A 467 -25.09 -6.88 4.97
C LEU A 467 -24.66 -5.86 6.01
N THR A 468 -24.52 -6.29 7.26
CA THR A 468 -23.92 -5.52 8.34
C THR A 468 -22.87 -6.36 9.06
N ASN A 469 -21.76 -5.74 9.41
CA ASN A 469 -20.72 -6.37 10.20
C ASN A 469 -20.37 -5.46 11.38
N PHE A 470 -20.20 -6.09 12.55
CA PHE A 470 -19.70 -5.43 13.75
C PHE A 470 -18.39 -6.11 14.14
N GLU A 471 -17.33 -5.33 14.36
CA GLU A 471 -16.07 -5.86 14.85
C GLU A 471 -15.55 -5.07 16.03
N PHE A 472 -15.07 -5.77 17.04
CA PHE A 472 -14.33 -5.20 18.15
C PHE A 472 -12.91 -5.76 18.15
N ARG A 473 -11.93 -4.87 17.94
CA ARG A 473 -10.51 -5.20 17.82
C ARG A 473 -9.77 -4.76 19.08
N PHE A 474 -8.92 -5.64 19.60
CA PHE A 474 -8.19 -5.45 20.84
C PHE A 474 -6.76 -6.01 20.77
N PRO A 475 -5.82 -5.54 21.61
CA PRO A 475 -4.51 -6.18 21.73
C PRO A 475 -4.65 -7.60 22.27
N PHE A 476 -4.09 -8.60 21.59
CA PHE A 476 -4.07 -9.97 22.10
C PHE A 476 -2.68 -10.32 22.65
N VAL A 477 -1.63 -10.15 21.82
CA VAL A 477 -0.23 -10.33 22.23
C VAL A 477 0.61 -9.20 21.64
N ASN A 478 1.29 -8.42 22.48
CA ASN A 478 2.12 -7.30 22.02
C ASN A 478 3.41 -7.78 21.35
N TYR A 479 4.07 -8.79 21.93
CA TYR A 479 5.30 -9.38 21.39
C TYR A 479 5.34 -10.88 21.69
N LEU A 480 5.65 -11.69 20.68
CA LEU A 480 5.94 -13.11 20.79
C LEU A 480 7.28 -13.39 20.10
N ALA A 481 8.31 -13.66 20.89
CA ALA A 481 9.64 -14.02 20.40
C ALA A 481 9.80 -15.54 20.41
N LEU A 482 10.02 -16.15 19.25
CA LEU A 482 10.29 -17.58 19.09
C LEU A 482 11.78 -17.77 18.79
N GLY A 483 12.45 -18.64 19.54
CA GLY A 483 13.89 -18.90 19.38
C GLY A 483 14.25 -20.01 18.40
N PHE A 484 13.30 -20.88 18.04
CA PHE A 484 13.47 -22.03 17.14
C PHE A 484 12.25 -22.14 16.22
N PRO A 485 12.39 -22.49 14.93
CA PRO A 485 13.64 -22.81 14.20
C PRO A 485 14.40 -21.57 13.70
N LEU A 486 13.76 -20.41 13.70
CA LEU A 486 14.33 -19.11 13.34
C LEU A 486 13.98 -18.13 14.47
N LYS A 487 14.91 -17.23 14.84
CA LYS A 487 14.64 -16.16 15.81
C LYS A 487 13.67 -15.14 15.21
N ILE A 488 12.37 -15.43 15.31
CA ILE A 488 11.29 -14.60 14.74
C ILE A 488 10.56 -13.92 15.90
N ILE A 489 10.30 -12.62 15.76
CA ILE A 489 9.50 -11.85 16.70
C ILE A 489 8.22 -11.40 15.98
N PHE A 490 7.08 -11.85 16.46
CA PHE A 490 5.78 -11.34 16.03
C PHE A 490 5.35 -10.22 16.97
N GLY A 491 5.14 -9.02 16.42
CA GLY A 491 4.63 -7.87 17.16
C GLY A 491 3.16 -7.59 16.83
N ASN A 492 2.45 -6.95 17.75
CA ASN A 492 1.10 -6.43 17.54
C ASN A 492 0.06 -7.48 17.07
N ILE A 493 0.09 -8.69 17.63
CA ILE A 493 -0.94 -9.69 17.37
C ILE A 493 -2.26 -9.16 17.94
N ARG A 494 -3.27 -9.00 17.09
CA ARG A 494 -4.59 -8.45 17.48
C ARG A 494 -5.62 -9.55 17.60
N GLY A 495 -6.50 -9.39 18.57
CA GLY A 495 -7.71 -10.18 18.72
C GLY A 495 -8.89 -9.41 18.11
N VAL A 496 -9.84 -10.15 17.55
CA VAL A 496 -11.08 -9.62 16.99
C VAL A 496 -12.25 -10.43 17.56
N MET A 497 -13.31 -9.75 17.96
CA MET A 497 -14.63 -10.34 18.18
C MET A 497 -15.58 -9.74 17.16
N PHE A 498 -16.48 -10.52 16.58
CA PHE A 498 -17.34 -10.05 15.52
C PHE A 498 -18.74 -10.65 15.55
N VAL A 499 -19.67 -9.94 14.91
CA VAL A 499 -21.03 -10.38 14.59
C VAL A 499 -21.30 -9.94 13.15
N ASP A 500 -21.62 -10.90 12.29
CA ASP A 500 -21.99 -10.64 10.90
C ASP A 500 -23.47 -11.00 10.70
N ALA A 501 -24.20 -10.18 9.95
CA ALA A 501 -25.59 -10.47 9.59
C ALA A 501 -25.88 -9.93 8.20
N GLY A 502 -26.51 -10.73 7.35
CA GLY A 502 -26.87 -10.31 6.01
C GLY A 502 -28.03 -11.09 5.43
N ALA A 503 -28.53 -10.59 4.31
CA ALA A 503 -29.52 -11.25 3.49
C ALA A 503 -29.26 -10.95 2.02
N ALA A 504 -29.42 -11.97 1.18
CA ALA A 504 -29.44 -11.84 -0.27
C ALA A 504 -30.67 -12.59 -0.79
N TRP A 505 -31.51 -11.91 -1.57
CA TRP A 505 -32.81 -12.44 -1.98
C TRP A 505 -33.21 -11.98 -3.38
N ASP A 506 -34.20 -12.68 -3.95
CA ASP A 506 -34.85 -12.33 -5.21
C ASP A 506 -36.34 -12.01 -4.97
N GLY A 507 -36.83 -10.93 -5.58
CA GLY A 507 -38.23 -10.52 -5.43
C GLY A 507 -38.54 -9.95 -4.04
N ASP A 508 -39.56 -10.50 -3.38
CA ASP A 508 -40.00 -10.07 -2.05
C ASP A 508 -39.15 -10.72 -0.95
N PHE A 509 -38.76 -9.92 0.04
CA PHE A 509 -37.96 -10.39 1.17
C PHE A 509 -38.78 -11.28 2.12
N ASN A 510 -38.26 -12.46 2.42
CA ASN A 510 -38.81 -13.40 3.38
C ASN A 510 -37.89 -13.55 4.60
N TYR A 511 -38.44 -13.28 5.77
CA TYR A 511 -37.71 -13.41 7.04
C TYR A 511 -37.49 -14.89 7.41
N SER A 512 -38.54 -15.70 7.28
CA SER A 512 -38.55 -17.10 7.66
C SER A 512 -39.46 -17.91 6.75
N TYR A 513 -39.19 -19.20 6.69
CA TYR A 513 -40.03 -20.18 6.00
C TYR A 513 -40.24 -21.40 6.90
N VAL A 514 -41.32 -22.14 6.66
CA VAL A 514 -41.55 -23.42 7.33
C VAL A 514 -41.06 -24.53 6.43
N ASN A 515 -39.99 -25.21 6.86
CA ASN A 515 -39.39 -26.30 6.11
C ASN A 515 -40.44 -27.42 5.90
N PRO A 516 -40.79 -27.77 4.66
CA PRO A 516 -41.89 -28.70 4.38
C PRO A 516 -41.57 -30.14 4.80
N ASN A 517 -40.29 -30.49 4.91
CA ASN A 517 -39.84 -31.83 5.31
C ASN A 517 -39.82 -32.01 6.83
N THR A 518 -39.52 -30.93 7.57
CA THR A 518 -39.38 -31.00 9.04
C THR A 518 -40.55 -30.37 9.80
N GLY A 519 -41.37 -29.55 9.12
CA GLY A 519 -42.48 -28.79 9.71
C GLY A 519 -42.04 -27.65 10.63
N ARG A 520 -40.78 -27.23 10.54
CA ARG A 520 -40.16 -26.28 11.47
C ARG A 520 -39.85 -24.96 10.78
N GLU A 521 -39.92 -23.89 11.55
CA GLU A 521 -39.53 -22.56 11.10
C GLU A 521 -37.99 -22.43 11.03
N GLU A 522 -37.49 -21.84 9.95
CA GLU A 522 -36.08 -21.59 9.67
C GLU A 522 -35.93 -20.19 9.04
N PHE A 523 -34.76 -19.55 9.16
CA PHE A 523 -34.47 -18.33 8.41
C PHE A 523 -34.46 -18.64 6.90
N ASP A 524 -35.05 -17.75 6.11
CA ASP A 524 -35.10 -17.92 4.64
C ASP A 524 -33.92 -17.16 4.01
N ASP A 525 -34.09 -15.84 3.84
CA ASP A 525 -33.09 -14.98 3.19
C ASP A 525 -31.95 -14.54 4.12
N ILE A 526 -32.16 -14.62 5.44
CA ILE A 526 -31.22 -14.11 6.45
C ILE A 526 -30.19 -15.16 6.83
N ILE A 527 -28.93 -14.73 6.92
CA ILE A 527 -27.86 -15.43 7.60
C ILE A 527 -27.23 -14.53 8.68
N VAL A 528 -26.88 -15.13 9.83
CA VAL A 528 -26.28 -14.42 10.97
C VAL A 528 -25.20 -15.30 11.56
N ASP A 529 -24.09 -14.69 11.95
CA ASP A 529 -23.05 -15.37 12.70
C ASP A 529 -22.41 -14.48 13.77
N TYR A 530 -21.59 -15.12 14.58
CA TYR A 530 -20.66 -14.43 15.46
C TYR A 530 -19.38 -15.25 15.62
N GLY A 531 -18.32 -14.60 16.07
CA GLY A 531 -17.06 -15.30 16.25
C GLY A 531 -15.94 -14.48 16.85
N VAL A 532 -14.79 -15.13 16.90
CA VAL A 532 -13.54 -14.59 17.42
C VAL A 532 -12.40 -14.90 16.45
N GLY A 533 -11.38 -14.06 16.43
CA GLY A 533 -10.25 -14.26 15.55
C GLY A 533 -8.96 -13.62 16.03
N ILE A 534 -7.86 -14.04 15.41
CA ILE A 534 -6.52 -13.54 15.63
C ILE A 534 -5.99 -12.98 14.31
N ARG A 535 -5.25 -11.86 14.41
CA ARG A 535 -4.57 -11.21 13.29
C ARG A 535 -3.09 -11.12 13.58
N ILE A 536 -2.29 -11.65 12.65
CA ILE A 536 -0.84 -11.65 12.73
C ILE A 536 -0.30 -10.91 11.51
N ASN A 537 0.38 -9.79 11.73
CA ASN A 537 1.04 -9.06 10.66
C ASN A 537 2.40 -9.73 10.37
N LEU A 538 2.56 -10.26 9.16
CA LEU A 538 3.77 -10.95 8.69
C LEU A 538 4.64 -10.05 7.78
N GLY A 539 4.42 -8.73 7.82
CA GLY A 539 5.11 -7.74 7.00
C GLY A 539 4.45 -7.56 5.63
N TYR A 540 4.46 -8.60 4.81
CA TYR A 540 3.90 -8.56 3.45
C TYR A 540 2.39 -8.84 3.40
N PHE A 541 1.89 -9.66 4.32
CA PHE A 541 0.47 -10.01 4.42
C PHE A 541 0.05 -10.10 5.88
N ILE A 542 -1.25 -9.93 6.11
CA ILE A 542 -1.88 -10.14 7.41
C ILE A 542 -2.55 -11.51 7.37
N LEU A 543 -2.14 -12.39 8.27
CA LEU A 543 -2.75 -13.68 8.48
C LEU A 543 -3.97 -13.52 9.40
N ARG A 544 -5.11 -14.07 8.97
CA ARG A 544 -6.35 -14.09 9.74
C ARG A 544 -6.69 -15.53 10.11
N LEU A 545 -6.86 -15.76 11.40
CA LEU A 545 -7.32 -17.01 11.99
C LEU A 545 -8.69 -16.73 12.61
N ASP A 546 -9.76 -17.22 12.04
CA ASP A 546 -11.12 -16.96 12.51
C ASP A 546 -11.80 -18.25 12.96
N THR A 547 -12.56 -18.15 14.05
CA THR A 547 -13.48 -19.18 14.52
C THR A 547 -14.87 -18.55 14.63
N ALA A 548 -15.82 -19.05 13.86
CA ALA A 548 -17.14 -18.45 13.72
C ALA A 548 -18.24 -19.50 13.87
N TRP A 549 -19.40 -19.10 14.37
CA TRP A 549 -20.57 -19.97 14.55
C TRP A 549 -21.75 -19.38 13.78
N ASP A 550 -22.34 -20.18 12.91
CA ASP A 550 -23.63 -19.87 12.28
C ASP A 550 -24.71 -19.80 13.36
N TYR A 551 -25.58 -18.80 13.30
CA TYR A 551 -26.70 -18.66 14.21
C TYR A 551 -28.02 -18.90 13.46
N THR A 552 -28.68 -19.99 13.83
CA THR A 552 -29.98 -20.35 13.28
C THR A 552 -31.09 -20.10 14.31
N MET A 553 -32.35 -20.20 13.89
CA MET A 553 -33.50 -20.20 14.81
C MET A 553 -33.46 -21.34 15.85
N ARG A 554 -32.57 -22.32 15.68
CA ARG A 554 -32.38 -23.47 16.57
C ARG A 554 -31.18 -23.32 17.50
N GLY A 555 -30.47 -22.18 17.42
CA GLY A 555 -29.21 -21.95 18.10
C GLY A 555 -28.02 -22.08 17.15
N SER A 556 -26.83 -22.15 17.73
CA SER A 556 -25.58 -22.07 16.98
C SER A 556 -25.11 -23.43 16.43
N SER A 557 -24.51 -23.42 15.24
CA SER A 557 -23.89 -24.61 14.63
C SER A 557 -22.59 -25.01 15.34
N ARG A 558 -21.89 -26.03 14.83
CA ARG A 558 -20.48 -26.24 15.15
C ARG A 558 -19.60 -25.13 14.54
N PRO A 559 -18.48 -24.76 15.18
CA PRO A 559 -17.63 -23.70 14.68
C PRO A 559 -17.07 -24.01 13.29
N GLN A 560 -17.02 -22.97 12.48
CA GLN A 560 -16.18 -22.87 11.30
C GLN A 560 -14.83 -22.30 11.67
N TYR A 561 -13.78 -22.85 11.07
CA TYR A 561 -12.41 -22.37 11.22
C TYR A 561 -11.92 -21.88 9.88
N TYR A 562 -11.38 -20.66 9.83
CA TYR A 562 -10.80 -20.09 8.61
C TYR A 562 -9.35 -19.67 8.82
N LEU A 563 -8.51 -20.03 7.86
CA LEU A 563 -7.20 -19.44 7.62
C LEU A 563 -7.28 -18.60 6.35
N SER A 564 -7.15 -17.28 6.46
CA SER A 564 -7.21 -16.39 5.30
C SER A 564 -6.14 -15.30 5.34
N LEU A 565 -5.95 -14.63 4.20
CA LEU A 565 -5.01 -13.52 4.05
C LEU A 565 -5.77 -12.22 3.76
N GLY A 566 -5.37 -11.14 4.41
CA GLY A 566 -5.94 -9.82 4.13
C GLY A 566 -6.11 -8.99 5.38
N THR A 567 -6.50 -7.74 5.16
CA THR A 567 -6.76 -6.79 6.23
C THR A 567 -8.11 -7.06 6.89
N ASP A 568 -8.31 -6.49 8.08
CA ASP A 568 -9.65 -6.40 8.65
C ASP A 568 -10.54 -5.40 7.87
N LEU A 569 -11.85 -5.38 8.20
CA LEU A 569 -12.84 -4.47 7.61
C LEU A 569 -12.42 -3.00 7.62
#